data_AF-A0A7I8KEI8-F1
#
_entry.id   AF-A0A7I8KEI8-F1
#
_cell.length_a   1.000
_cell.length_b   1.000
_cell.length_c   1.000
_cell.angle_alpha   90.00
_cell.angle_beta   90.00
_cell.angle_gamma   90.00
#
_symmetry.space_group_name_H-M   'P 1'
#
loop_
_entity.id
_entity.type
_entity.pdbx_description
1 polymer ?
#
loop_
_entity_poly.entity_id
_entity_poly.type
_entity_poly.pdbx_seq_one_letter_code
_entity_poly.pdbx_strand_id
1 'polypeptide(L)'
;MTLTAAHAPQILLHGELRQRKRWKSFRRPNGGVGGGGGDGDGGGRIRRGGGLAAELERGGRRGALAAFWDSKPSAVEMEPITDNEQLDLILSQAQEVSQPIIIEWMASWCRKCIYIKPKLEKLAADYSDLKFYFVDVNKVTQALVKRGNISKMPTIQIWKDGEMKEEIIGGHKAWLVIEEVREMILKHS
;
A
#
# COMPACT_ATOMS: atom_id res chain seq x y z
N MET A 1 -45.97 17.20 -49.68
CA MET A 1 -44.73 17.63 -49.01
C MET A 1 -43.92 16.39 -48.70
N THR A 2 -42.88 16.12 -49.47
CA THR A 2 -42.04 14.91 -49.34
C THR A 2 -40.78 15.25 -48.55
N LEU A 3 -40.60 14.61 -47.39
CA LEU A 3 -39.39 14.74 -46.58
C LEU A 3 -38.42 13.60 -46.89
N THR A 4 -37.27 13.94 -47.47
CA THR A 4 -36.14 13.03 -47.70
C THR A 4 -35.02 13.34 -46.70
N ALA A 5 -34.70 12.37 -45.84
CA ALA A 5 -33.52 12.37 -44.97
C ALA A 5 -33.28 10.93 -44.48
N ALA A 6 -32.06 10.44 -44.26
CA ALA A 6 -30.74 10.84 -44.76
C ALA A 6 -29.82 9.61 -44.68
N HIS A 7 -28.79 9.51 -45.52
CA HIS A 7 -27.78 8.44 -45.43
C HIS A 7 -26.89 8.65 -44.19
N ALA A 8 -26.58 7.56 -43.47
CA ALA A 8 -25.50 7.50 -42.49
C ALA A 8 -24.39 6.57 -43.03
N PRO A 9 -23.12 7.03 -43.14
CA PRO A 9 -22.04 6.22 -43.68
C PRO A 9 -21.43 5.27 -42.64
N GLN A 10 -20.77 4.25 -43.17
CA GLN A 10 -20.20 3.09 -42.50
C GLN A 10 -18.76 3.36 -42.05
N ILE A 11 -18.39 2.98 -40.82
CA ILE A 11 -16.98 2.88 -40.38
C ILE A 11 -16.74 1.51 -39.74
N LEU A 12 -15.86 0.71 -40.36
CA LEU A 12 -15.24 -0.46 -39.74
C LEU A 12 -14.22 -0.03 -38.69
N LEU A 13 -14.02 -0.86 -37.67
CA LEU A 13 -12.71 -1.00 -37.03
C LEU A 13 -12.41 -2.47 -36.74
N HIS A 14 -11.18 -2.87 -37.10
CA HIS A 14 -10.66 -4.23 -37.07
C HIS A 14 -10.01 -4.58 -35.73
N GLY A 15 -9.93 -5.89 -35.45
CA GLY A 15 -8.87 -6.49 -34.65
C GLY A 15 -9.06 -6.44 -33.12
N GLU A 16 -8.45 -7.34 -32.34
CA GLU A 16 -7.77 -8.58 -32.72
C GLU A 16 -7.65 -9.51 -31.49
N LEU A 17 -7.49 -10.81 -31.71
CA LEU A 17 -7.33 -11.78 -30.62
C LEU A 17 -5.99 -11.60 -29.89
N ARG A 18 -5.98 -11.63 -28.55
CA ARG A 18 -4.78 -12.09 -27.82
C ARG A 18 -5.07 -12.98 -26.60
N GLN A 19 -4.73 -14.25 -26.82
CA GLN A 19 -4.77 -15.37 -25.88
C GLN A 19 -4.02 -15.08 -24.57
N ARG A 20 -4.68 -15.28 -23.42
CA ARG A 20 -4.01 -15.30 -22.11
C ARG A 20 -3.17 -16.56 -21.96
N LYS A 21 -1.83 -16.41 -21.88
CA LYS A 21 -0.89 -17.54 -21.81
C LYS A 21 -0.82 -18.16 -20.41
N ARG A 22 -1.45 -19.34 -20.28
CA ARG A 22 -0.97 -20.54 -19.56
C ARG A 22 0.21 -20.33 -18.60
N TRP A 23 -0.08 -20.26 -17.30
CA TRP A 23 0.90 -20.36 -16.21
C TRP A 23 1.77 -21.61 -16.39
N LYS A 24 3.10 -21.46 -16.33
CA LYS A 24 4.03 -22.58 -16.13
C LYS A 24 4.49 -22.61 -14.69
N SER A 25 4.51 -23.81 -14.13
CA SER A 25 4.96 -24.10 -12.77
C SER A 25 6.45 -23.86 -12.60
N PHE A 26 6.84 -23.11 -11.57
CA PHE A 26 8.23 -23.02 -11.11
C PHE A 26 8.38 -23.82 -9.83
N ARG A 27 9.20 -24.88 -9.88
CA ARG A 27 9.57 -25.68 -8.70
C ARG A 27 10.64 -24.93 -7.90
N ARG A 28 10.52 -24.94 -6.57
CA ARG A 28 11.61 -24.49 -5.68
C ARG A 28 12.64 -25.63 -5.53
N PRO A 29 13.95 -25.39 -5.68
CA PRO A 29 14.97 -26.32 -5.19
C PRO A 29 15.02 -26.32 -3.66
N ASN A 30 15.43 -27.45 -3.10
CA ASN A 30 15.66 -27.65 -1.68
C ASN A 30 17.13 -27.41 -1.33
N GLY A 31 17.45 -26.91 -0.13
CA GLY A 31 18.83 -26.68 0.31
C GLY A 31 18.88 -26.34 1.81
N GLY A 32 19.71 -27.06 2.58
CA GLY A 32 19.86 -26.91 4.04
C GLY A 32 21.33 -26.96 4.48
N VAL A 33 21.58 -27.31 5.76
CA VAL A 33 22.88 -27.25 6.50
C VAL A 33 23.25 -25.80 6.91
N GLY A 34 23.87 -25.43 8.06
CA GLY A 34 24.38 -26.17 9.25
C GLY A 34 25.85 -25.78 9.57
N GLY A 35 26.35 -25.62 10.81
CA GLY A 35 25.74 -25.62 12.16
C GLY A 35 26.83 -25.51 13.27
N GLY A 36 26.46 -25.12 14.51
CA GLY A 36 27.41 -24.79 15.62
C GLY A 36 27.78 -23.30 15.68
N GLY A 37 28.36 -22.71 16.72
CA GLY A 37 28.74 -23.09 18.10
C GLY A 37 29.19 -21.77 18.78
N GLY A 38 28.95 -21.52 20.06
CA GLY A 38 29.82 -21.97 21.15
C GLY A 38 30.66 -20.80 21.69
N ASP A 39 30.85 -20.81 23.02
CA ASP A 39 31.84 -20.04 23.81
C ASP A 39 31.41 -18.71 24.44
N GLY A 40 31.66 -18.63 25.75
CA GLY A 40 31.49 -17.45 26.58
C GLY A 40 32.69 -17.29 27.52
N ASP A 41 32.98 -16.04 27.85
CA ASP A 41 34.00 -15.56 28.79
C ASP A 41 33.44 -14.21 29.27
N GLY A 42 33.50 -13.77 30.53
CA GLY A 42 34.28 -14.21 31.68
C GLY A 42 34.84 -12.93 32.32
N GLY A 43 34.49 -12.70 33.59
CA GLY A 43 34.43 -11.36 34.18
C GLY A 43 35.69 -10.48 34.17
N GLY A 44 35.47 -9.16 34.09
CA GLY A 44 35.68 -8.35 35.29
C GLY A 44 36.43 -7.01 35.20
N ARG A 45 36.28 -6.28 36.32
CA ARG A 45 37.13 -5.23 36.90
C ARG A 45 36.80 -3.75 36.60
N ILE A 46 36.19 -3.14 37.63
CA ILE A 46 36.10 -1.71 37.95
C ILE A 46 37.45 -0.98 37.78
N ARG A 47 37.46 0.23 37.18
CA ARG A 47 38.31 1.37 37.61
C ARG A 47 37.59 2.72 37.43
N ARG A 48 38.08 3.72 38.18
CA ARG A 48 37.42 5.02 38.48
C ARG A 48 37.87 6.12 37.51
N GLY A 49 36.91 6.95 37.09
CA GLY A 49 36.94 8.43 37.11
C GLY A 49 37.98 9.24 36.32
N GLY A 50 37.47 10.22 35.55
CA GLY A 50 38.14 11.51 35.29
C GLY A 50 38.98 11.63 34.01
N GLY A 51 38.93 12.81 33.38
CA GLY A 51 39.66 13.17 32.15
C GLY A 51 38.76 13.11 30.91
N LEU A 52 38.24 14.22 30.40
CA LEU A 52 38.90 15.24 29.55
C LEU A 52 38.99 14.80 28.07
N ALA A 53 38.62 15.72 27.17
CA ALA A 53 38.36 15.45 25.76
C ALA A 53 39.56 14.87 24.98
N ALA A 54 39.25 14.00 24.02
CA ALA A 54 40.15 13.63 22.93
C ALA A 54 39.32 13.42 21.65
N GLU A 55 39.15 14.51 20.91
CA GLU A 55 38.76 14.54 19.50
C GLU A 55 39.55 13.49 18.70
N LEU A 56 38.86 12.57 18.01
CA LEU A 56 39.49 11.67 17.04
C LEU A 56 38.61 11.51 15.78
N GLU A 57 38.46 12.62 15.07
CA GLU A 57 38.20 12.64 13.63
C GLU A 57 39.09 11.61 12.90
N ARG A 58 38.48 10.57 12.33
CA ARG A 58 39.12 9.76 11.28
C ARG A 58 38.05 9.23 10.32
N GLY A 59 38.12 9.72 9.09
CA GLY A 59 36.99 9.71 8.16
C GLY A 59 36.51 8.34 7.70
N GLY A 60 35.22 8.29 7.38
CA GLY A 60 34.60 7.19 6.65
C GLY A 60 33.21 7.60 6.16
N ARG A 61 33.01 7.60 4.83
CA ARG A 61 31.71 7.85 4.16
C ARG A 61 30.71 6.69 4.38
N ARG A 62 30.45 6.34 5.64
CA ARG A 62 29.62 5.20 6.09
C ARG A 62 28.56 5.58 7.14
N GLY A 63 28.71 6.70 7.84
CA GLY A 63 27.79 7.11 8.92
C GLY A 63 26.42 7.61 8.43
N ALA A 64 26.39 8.50 7.44
CA ALA A 64 25.15 9.15 6.98
C ALA A 64 24.09 8.17 6.44
N LEU A 65 24.53 7.08 5.81
CA LEU A 65 23.64 6.09 5.21
C LEU A 65 23.07 5.10 6.25
N ALA A 66 23.70 4.96 7.42
CA ALA A 66 23.18 4.14 8.52
C ALA A 66 22.06 4.88 9.28
N ALA A 67 22.30 6.14 9.65
CA ALA A 67 21.37 6.95 10.45
C ALA A 67 20.01 7.22 9.77
N PHE A 68 19.92 7.08 8.44
CA PHE A 68 18.66 7.23 7.70
C PHE A 68 17.65 6.12 8.04
N TRP A 69 18.11 4.87 8.22
CA TRP A 69 17.22 3.73 8.47
C TRP A 69 16.56 3.78 9.86
N ASP A 70 17.19 4.43 10.83
CA ASP A 70 16.65 4.61 12.20
C ASP A 70 15.51 5.65 12.26
N SER A 71 15.31 6.47 11.23
CA SER A 71 14.35 7.59 11.23
C SER A 71 12.98 7.30 10.59
N LYS A 72 12.81 6.17 9.91
CA LYS A 72 11.56 5.83 9.22
C LYS A 72 10.53 5.26 10.22
N PRO A 73 9.28 5.77 10.28
CA PRO A 73 8.27 5.21 11.16
C PRO A 73 7.98 3.75 10.82
N SER A 74 7.72 2.91 11.82
CA SER A 74 7.46 1.48 11.60
C SER A 74 6.03 1.18 11.11
N ALA A 75 5.12 2.16 11.21
CA ALA A 75 3.77 2.19 10.68
C ALA A 75 3.28 3.65 10.62
N VAL A 76 2.34 3.94 9.72
CA VAL A 76 1.58 5.20 9.65
C VAL A 76 0.11 4.87 9.87
N GLU A 77 -0.54 5.51 10.83
CA GLU A 77 -1.97 5.29 11.12
C GLU A 77 -2.83 5.80 9.95
N MET A 78 -3.78 4.98 9.49
CA MET A 78 -4.70 5.38 8.41
C MET A 78 -5.82 6.27 8.95
N GLU A 79 -6.08 7.37 8.26
CA GLU A 79 -7.13 8.33 8.62
C GLU A 79 -8.54 7.80 8.24
N PRO A 80 -9.57 8.02 9.07
CA PRO A 80 -10.95 7.65 8.73
C PRO A 80 -11.58 8.63 7.74
N ILE A 81 -12.39 8.11 6.81
CA ILE A 81 -13.31 8.91 5.98
C ILE A 81 -14.75 8.67 6.45
N THR A 82 -15.47 9.72 6.83
CA THR A 82 -16.81 9.66 7.44
C THR A 82 -17.96 9.92 6.48
N ASP A 83 -17.74 10.70 5.43
CA ASP A 83 -18.77 11.23 4.54
C ASP A 83 -18.21 11.54 3.14
N ASN A 84 -19.07 12.03 2.25
CA ASN A 84 -18.68 12.32 0.85
C ASN A 84 -17.92 13.64 0.72
N GLU A 85 -18.21 14.66 1.53
CA GLU A 85 -17.55 15.97 1.45
C GLU A 85 -16.08 15.85 1.83
N GLN A 86 -15.77 15.05 2.87
CA GLN A 86 -14.41 14.69 3.23
C GLN A 86 -13.70 13.92 2.11
N LEU A 87 -14.38 12.95 1.46
CA LEU A 87 -13.79 12.21 0.33
C LEU A 87 -13.51 13.13 -0.86
N ASP A 88 -14.42 14.06 -1.19
CA ASP A 88 -14.23 15.04 -2.25
C ASP A 88 -13.03 15.97 -1.98
N LEU A 89 -12.89 16.45 -0.74
CA LEU A 89 -11.75 17.26 -0.32
C LEU A 89 -10.42 16.48 -0.43
N ILE A 90 -10.38 15.23 0.03
CA ILE A 90 -9.21 14.36 -0.05
C ILE A 90 -8.82 14.11 -1.52
N LEU A 91 -9.79 13.82 -2.39
CA LEU A 91 -9.54 13.59 -3.81
C LEU A 91 -9.04 14.85 -4.53
N SER A 92 -9.58 16.03 -4.20
CA SER A 92 -9.08 17.31 -4.74
C SER A 92 -7.62 17.56 -4.33
N GLN A 93 -7.30 17.40 -3.04
CA GLN A 93 -5.93 17.57 -2.54
C GLN A 93 -4.94 16.58 -3.18
N ALA A 94 -5.36 15.33 -3.36
CA ALA A 94 -4.55 14.30 -4.02
C ALA A 94 -4.30 14.64 -5.50
N GLN A 95 -5.29 15.19 -6.20
CA GLN A 95 -5.18 15.62 -7.58
C GLN A 95 -4.25 16.83 -7.75
N GLU A 96 -4.28 17.81 -6.84
CA GLU A 96 -3.36 18.95 -6.83
C GLU A 96 -1.88 18.53 -6.80
N VAL A 97 -1.54 17.44 -6.10
CA VAL A 97 -0.19 16.87 -6.03
C VAL A 97 0.04 15.69 -6.99
N SER A 98 -0.95 15.35 -7.83
CA SER A 98 -0.92 14.21 -8.77
C SER A 98 -0.64 12.83 -8.15
N GLN A 99 -0.91 12.65 -6.86
CA GLN A 99 -0.68 11.39 -6.13
C GLN A 99 -1.97 10.56 -6.07
N PRO A 100 -1.88 9.22 -6.18
CA PRO A 100 -2.98 8.35 -5.83
C PRO A 100 -3.16 8.24 -4.30
N ILE A 101 -4.37 7.87 -3.87
CA ILE A 101 -4.67 7.51 -2.48
C ILE A 101 -5.17 6.07 -2.38
N ILE A 102 -4.96 5.44 -1.23
CA ILE A 102 -5.48 4.11 -0.91
C ILE A 102 -6.64 4.23 0.09
N ILE A 103 -7.73 3.49 -0.13
CA ILE A 103 -8.88 3.42 0.79
C ILE A 103 -9.17 1.95 1.16
N GLU A 104 -9.08 1.59 2.44
CA GLU A 104 -9.59 0.32 2.97
C GLU A 104 -11.08 0.45 3.35
N TRP A 105 -11.96 -0.18 2.58
CA TRP A 105 -13.37 -0.32 2.92
C TRP A 105 -13.56 -1.54 3.80
N MET A 106 -13.97 -1.31 5.05
CA MET A 106 -13.92 -2.28 6.13
C MET A 106 -15.14 -2.20 7.06
N ALA A 107 -15.21 -3.14 8.00
CA ALA A 107 -16.15 -3.08 9.12
C ALA A 107 -15.45 -3.47 10.41
N SER A 108 -15.80 -2.83 11.52
CA SER A 108 -15.19 -3.08 12.83
C SER A 108 -15.41 -4.51 13.39
N TRP A 109 -16.44 -5.23 12.94
CA TRP A 109 -16.65 -6.66 13.26
C TRP A 109 -15.98 -7.62 12.25
N CYS A 110 -15.47 -7.13 11.13
CA CYS A 110 -14.81 -7.96 10.12
C CYS A 110 -13.43 -8.40 10.60
N ARG A 111 -13.33 -9.63 11.12
CA ARG A 111 -12.07 -10.19 11.65
C ARG A 111 -10.89 -10.14 10.67
N LYS A 112 -11.15 -10.32 9.36
CA LYS A 112 -10.10 -10.23 8.33
C LYS A 112 -9.61 -8.79 8.11
N CYS A 113 -10.50 -7.81 8.25
CA CYS A 113 -10.20 -6.39 8.15
C CYS A 113 -9.34 -5.94 9.34
N ILE A 114 -9.71 -6.32 10.57
CA ILE A 114 -8.90 -6.09 11.78
C ILE A 114 -7.46 -6.63 11.60
N TYR A 115 -7.29 -7.79 10.96
CA TYR A 115 -5.96 -8.35 10.71
C TYR A 115 -5.19 -7.71 9.54
N ILE A 116 -5.81 -6.93 8.65
CA ILE A 116 -5.13 -6.30 7.51
C ILE A 116 -4.77 -4.82 7.74
N LYS A 117 -5.60 -4.05 8.47
CA LYS A 117 -5.31 -2.66 8.89
C LYS A 117 -3.86 -2.45 9.36
N PRO A 118 -3.32 -3.18 10.36
CA PRO A 118 -1.94 -2.99 10.82
C PRO A 118 -0.86 -3.49 9.84
N LYS A 119 -1.22 -4.07 8.69
CA LYS A 119 -0.31 -4.34 7.58
C LYS A 119 -0.37 -3.25 6.51
N LEU A 120 -1.56 -2.70 6.26
CA LEU A 120 -1.73 -1.51 5.43
C LEU A 120 -1.04 -0.29 6.05
N GLU A 121 -1.12 -0.11 7.37
CA GLU A 121 -0.40 0.94 8.11
C GLU A 121 1.12 0.79 8.03
N LYS A 122 1.63 -0.45 7.99
CA LYS A 122 3.05 -0.74 7.73
C LYS A 122 3.44 -0.50 6.28
N LEU A 123 2.54 -0.81 5.33
CA LEU A 123 2.74 -0.50 3.92
C LEU A 123 2.70 1.01 3.67
N ALA A 124 1.84 1.76 4.34
CA ALA A 124 1.77 3.22 4.28
C ALA A 124 3.10 3.87 4.69
N ALA A 125 3.77 3.32 5.71
CA ALA A 125 5.11 3.76 6.07
C ALA A 125 6.16 3.53 4.97
N ASP A 126 5.97 2.58 4.03
CA ASP A 126 6.84 2.42 2.86
C ASP A 126 6.65 3.49 1.79
N TYR A 127 5.52 4.20 1.79
CA TYR A 127 5.14 5.18 0.77
C TYR A 127 4.78 6.52 1.43
N SER A 128 5.79 7.30 1.82
CA SER A 128 5.61 8.63 2.47
C SER A 128 4.71 9.60 1.70
N ASP A 129 4.67 9.45 0.38
CA ASP A 129 4.02 10.38 -0.53
C ASP A 129 2.58 9.96 -0.87
N LEU A 130 2.19 8.73 -0.53
CA LEU A 130 0.84 8.20 -0.72
C LEU A 130 0.08 8.16 0.60
N LYS A 131 -1.12 8.73 0.63
CA LYS A 131 -1.99 8.68 1.81
C LYS A 131 -2.88 7.44 1.81
N PHE A 132 -3.01 6.83 2.99
CA PHE A 132 -3.84 5.65 3.23
C PHE A 132 -4.97 6.00 4.18
N TYR A 133 -6.19 5.64 3.79
CA TYR A 133 -7.44 5.94 4.47
C TYR A 133 -8.23 4.65 4.75
N PHE A 134 -9.22 4.73 5.64
CA PHE A 134 -10.21 3.66 5.80
C PHE A 134 -11.64 4.18 5.96
N VAL A 135 -12.61 3.35 5.60
CA VAL A 135 -14.05 3.60 5.78
C VAL A 135 -14.65 2.41 6.54
N ASP A 136 -15.16 2.65 7.75
CA ASP A 136 -16.01 1.68 8.46
C ASP A 136 -17.44 1.79 7.92
N VAL A 137 -17.85 0.85 7.06
CA VAL A 137 -19.15 0.89 6.36
C VAL A 137 -20.36 0.89 7.31
N ASN A 138 -20.17 0.60 8.60
CA ASN A 138 -21.23 0.67 9.61
C ASN A 138 -21.35 2.04 10.30
N LYS A 139 -20.42 2.96 10.05
CA LYS A 139 -20.38 4.29 10.69
C LYS A 139 -20.67 5.46 9.73
N VAL A 140 -20.77 5.17 8.44
CA VAL A 140 -20.90 6.18 7.37
C VAL A 140 -22.22 6.08 6.63
N THR A 141 -22.55 7.09 5.83
CA THR A 141 -23.77 7.08 5.02
C THR A 141 -23.73 6.02 3.92
N GLN A 142 -24.88 5.41 3.60
CA GLN A 142 -24.99 4.47 2.48
C GLN A 142 -24.64 5.12 1.12
N ALA A 143 -24.70 6.45 1.00
CA ALA A 143 -24.26 7.18 -0.17
C ALA A 143 -22.74 7.03 -0.38
N LEU A 144 -21.94 7.19 0.68
CA LEU A 144 -20.48 6.99 0.61
C LEU A 144 -20.13 5.52 0.28
N VAL A 145 -20.79 4.55 0.91
CA VAL A 145 -20.57 3.11 0.62
C VAL A 145 -20.92 2.76 -0.83
N LYS A 146 -21.99 3.37 -1.38
CA LYS A 146 -22.36 3.23 -2.81
C LYS A 146 -21.33 3.86 -3.74
N ARG A 147 -20.73 5.00 -3.38
CA ARG A 147 -19.67 5.66 -4.17
C ARG A 147 -18.42 4.78 -4.28
N GLY A 148 -18.07 4.03 -3.23
CA GLY A 148 -17.05 2.97 -3.29
C GLY A 148 -17.47 1.70 -4.04
N ASN A 149 -18.75 1.55 -4.43
CA ASN A 149 -19.31 0.33 -5.04
C ASN A 149 -19.07 -0.96 -4.22
N ILE A 150 -19.08 -0.85 -2.89
CA ILE A 150 -18.59 -1.93 -2.00
C ILE A 150 -19.59 -3.09 -1.90
N SER A 151 -19.11 -4.28 -2.28
CA SER A 151 -19.87 -5.54 -2.24
C SER A 151 -19.31 -6.59 -1.26
N LYS A 152 -18.04 -6.46 -0.86
CA LYS A 152 -17.28 -7.39 -0.02
C LYS A 152 -16.33 -6.60 0.89
N MET A 153 -15.78 -7.25 1.91
CA MET A 153 -14.81 -6.65 2.83
C MET A 153 -13.72 -7.64 3.28
N PRO A 154 -12.48 -7.19 3.51
CA PRO A 154 -11.98 -5.86 3.18
C PRO A 154 -11.86 -5.68 1.65
N THR A 155 -12.17 -4.49 1.15
CA THR A 155 -11.90 -4.08 -0.23
C THR A 155 -10.94 -2.91 -0.18
N ILE A 156 -9.79 -3.03 -0.84
CA ILE A 156 -8.76 -2.00 -0.87
C ILE A 156 -8.78 -1.38 -2.26
N GLN A 157 -9.01 -0.08 -2.35
CA GLN A 157 -9.10 0.64 -3.63
C GLN A 157 -7.98 1.64 -3.78
N ILE A 158 -7.50 1.81 -5.01
CA ILE A 158 -6.66 2.95 -5.40
C ILE A 158 -7.49 3.97 -6.16
N TRP A 159 -7.40 5.22 -5.74
CA TRP A 159 -8.09 6.35 -6.36
C TRP A 159 -7.04 7.35 -6.88
N LYS A 160 -7.24 7.86 -8.10
CA LYS A 160 -6.39 8.87 -8.75
C LYS A 160 -7.25 9.74 -9.66
N ASP A 161 -6.92 11.00 -9.86
CA ASP A 161 -7.66 11.91 -10.75
C ASP A 161 -9.18 11.97 -10.46
N GLY A 162 -9.57 11.89 -9.18
CA GLY A 162 -10.97 11.89 -8.73
C GLY A 162 -11.73 10.56 -8.86
N GLU A 163 -11.13 9.51 -9.43
CA GLU A 163 -11.79 8.25 -9.77
C GLU A 163 -11.12 7.03 -9.13
N MET A 164 -11.92 5.98 -8.83
CA MET A 164 -11.41 4.65 -8.50
C MET A 164 -10.82 3.99 -9.75
N LYS A 165 -9.54 3.62 -9.71
CA LYS A 165 -8.83 3.03 -10.87
C LYS A 165 -8.72 1.51 -10.80
N GLU A 166 -8.60 0.94 -9.60
CA GLU A 166 -8.51 -0.50 -9.37
C GLU A 166 -8.88 -0.87 -7.93
N GLU A 167 -9.34 -2.11 -7.73
CA GLU A 167 -9.68 -2.64 -6.43
C GLU A 167 -9.13 -4.06 -6.20
N ILE A 168 -8.66 -4.31 -4.98
CA ILE A 168 -8.29 -5.64 -4.49
C ILE A 168 -9.34 -6.07 -3.46
N ILE A 169 -10.07 -7.13 -3.81
CA ILE A 169 -10.95 -7.82 -2.87
C ILE A 169 -10.10 -8.73 -2.00
N GLY A 170 -9.98 -8.41 -0.71
CA GLY A 170 -9.27 -9.24 0.24
C GLY A 170 -10.06 -10.50 0.63
N GLY A 171 -9.69 -11.08 1.77
CA GLY A 171 -10.37 -12.25 2.32
C GLY A 171 -9.56 -13.56 2.22
N HIS A 172 -8.44 -13.56 1.49
CA HIS A 172 -7.42 -14.61 1.51
C HIS A 172 -6.27 -14.29 2.50
N LYS A 173 -5.09 -14.88 2.30
CA LYS A 173 -3.93 -14.69 3.19
C LYS A 173 -3.46 -13.23 3.13
N ALA A 174 -3.45 -12.55 4.28
CA ALA A 174 -3.21 -11.12 4.35
C ALA A 174 -1.85 -10.64 3.77
N TRP A 175 -0.81 -11.48 3.74
CA TRP A 175 0.44 -11.11 3.07
C TRP A 175 0.28 -11.02 1.55
N LEU A 176 -0.51 -11.91 0.94
CA LEU A 176 -0.74 -11.90 -0.51
C LEU A 176 -1.59 -10.69 -0.92
N VAL A 177 -2.58 -10.31 -0.10
CA VAL A 177 -3.33 -9.05 -0.30
C VAL A 177 -2.40 -7.83 -0.26
N ILE A 178 -1.39 -7.83 0.61
CA ILE A 178 -0.42 -6.73 0.71
C ILE A 178 0.51 -6.68 -0.51
N GLU A 179 0.94 -7.82 -1.05
CA GLU A 179 1.68 -7.84 -2.31
C GLU A 179 0.80 -7.39 -3.50
N GLU A 180 -0.47 -7.82 -3.56
CA GLU A 180 -1.44 -7.35 -4.57
C GLU A 180 -1.67 -5.82 -4.49
N VAL A 181 -1.76 -5.25 -3.28
CA VAL A 181 -1.85 -3.80 -3.08
C VAL A 181 -0.53 -3.11 -3.45
N ARG A 182 0.63 -3.72 -3.20
CA ARG A 182 1.93 -3.20 -3.64
C ARG A 182 2.05 -3.16 -5.16
N GLU A 183 1.63 -4.22 -5.86
CA GLU A 183 1.56 -4.27 -7.33
C GLU A 183 0.58 -3.23 -7.88
N MET A 184 -0.59 -3.06 -7.25
CA MET A 184 -1.57 -2.03 -7.59
C MET A 184 -0.98 -0.62 -7.45
N ILE A 185 -0.28 -0.31 -6.35
CA ILE A 185 0.41 0.98 -6.17
C ILE A 185 1.43 1.21 -7.28
N LEU A 186 2.32 0.25 -7.55
CA LEU A 186 3.36 0.38 -8.59
C LEU A 186 2.81 0.57 -10.01
N LYS A 187 1.56 0.16 -10.27
CA LYS A 187 0.88 0.28 -11.56
C LYS A 187 0.25 1.67 -11.79
N HIS A 188 -0.11 2.39 -10.73
CA HIS A 188 -0.80 3.69 -10.80
C HIS A 188 -0.01 4.86 -10.16
N SER A 189 1.20 4.60 -9.65
CA SER A 189 2.15 5.62 -9.18
C SER A 189 2.75 6.46 -10.33
#